data_AF-A0A9D3ZM29-F1
#
_entry.id   AF-A0A9D3ZM29-F1
#
_cell.length_a   1.000
_cell.length_b   1.000
_cell.length_c   1.000
_cell.angle_alpha   90.00
_cell.angle_beta   90.00
_cell.angle_gamma   90.00
#
_symmetry.space_group_name_H-M   'P 1'
#
loop_
_entity.id
_entity.type
_entity.pdbx_description
1 polymer ?
#
loop_
_entity_poly.entity_id
_entity_poly.type
_entity_poly.pdbx_seq_one_letter_code
_entity_poly.pdbx_strand_id
1 'polypeptide(L)'
;MVVVDDNGQWWPDYNENESDNGLIGVATVTRSGDDIRCLVNVWQKPDTPVKYHIITLMVYFDEATDNKANLDQNTQIEVVLKSLTKNFVGFKVAYNFGDKKLKLAQLMKELQSYELVLNDSQLV
;
A
#
# COMPACT_ATOMS: atom_id res chain seq x y z
N MET A 1 -8.68 -11.02 10.64
CA MET A 1 -9.67 -10.10 11.26
C MET A 1 -9.13 -8.67 11.15
N VAL A 2 -9.91 -7.62 11.43
CA VAL A 2 -9.39 -6.23 11.53
C VAL A 2 -9.80 -5.71 12.88
N VAL A 3 -8.87 -5.11 13.63
CA VAL A 3 -9.13 -4.56 14.96
C VAL A 3 -9.33 -3.05 14.83
N VAL A 4 -10.30 -2.48 15.52
CA VAL A 4 -10.52 -1.04 15.56
C VAL A 4 -10.09 -0.56 16.94
N ASP A 5 -9.22 0.45 16.99
CA ASP A 5 -8.80 1.05 18.26
C ASP A 5 -9.82 2.08 18.77
N ASP A 6 -9.57 2.56 19.99
CA ASP A 6 -10.44 3.53 20.68
C ASP A 6 -10.53 4.89 19.97
N ASN A 7 -9.65 5.17 19.00
CA ASN A 7 -9.68 6.36 18.16
C ASN A 7 -10.44 6.13 16.83
N GLY A 8 -11.04 4.94 16.64
CA GLY A 8 -11.69 4.55 15.40
C GLY A 8 -10.71 4.24 14.28
N GLN A 9 -9.42 4.06 14.59
CA GLN A 9 -8.37 3.73 13.63
C GLN A 9 -8.23 2.21 13.51
N TRP A 10 -8.19 1.75 12.27
CA TRP A 10 -8.22 0.33 11.92
C TRP A 10 -6.80 -0.22 11.87
N TRP A 11 -6.52 -1.22 12.69
CA TRP A 11 -5.27 -1.95 12.75
C TRP A 11 -5.45 -3.36 12.19
N PRO A 12 -4.52 -3.86 11.37
CA PRO A 12 -4.56 -5.26 10.97
C PRO A 12 -4.46 -6.14 12.21
N ASP A 13 -5.27 -7.19 12.29
CA ASP A 13 -5.09 -8.25 13.29
C ASP A 13 -3.90 -9.12 12.87
N TYR A 14 -2.69 -8.61 13.13
CA TYR A 14 -1.46 -9.34 12.86
C TYR A 14 -1.32 -10.48 13.86
N ASN A 15 -1.84 -11.65 13.48
CA ASN A 15 -1.37 -12.91 14.06
C ASN A 15 -0.09 -13.28 13.29
N GLU A 16 1.08 -13.21 13.94
CA GLU A 16 2.40 -13.51 13.35
C GLU A 16 2.51 -14.96 12.80
N ASN A 17 1.47 -15.77 12.99
CA ASN A 17 1.42 -17.20 12.71
C ASN A 17 0.61 -17.56 11.45
N GLU A 18 -0.03 -16.60 10.76
CA GLU A 18 -0.89 -16.85 9.58
C GLU A 18 -0.22 -16.50 8.23
N SER A 19 1.11 -16.62 8.16
CA SER A 19 1.91 -16.34 6.96
C SER A 19 1.69 -17.34 5.80
N ASP A 20 1.22 -18.55 6.08
CA ASP A 20 1.44 -19.69 5.18
C ASP A 20 0.26 -20.08 4.27
N ASN A 21 -0.87 -19.40 4.36
CA ASN A 21 -2.05 -19.78 3.57
C ASN A 21 -2.37 -18.78 2.45
N GLY A 22 -1.55 -18.81 1.40
CA GLY A 22 -1.97 -18.80 -0.01
C GLY A 22 -2.77 -17.64 -0.64
N LEU A 23 -3.49 -16.79 0.10
CA LEU A 23 -4.34 -15.72 -0.45
C LEU A 23 -4.54 -14.61 0.60
N ILE A 24 -3.66 -13.60 0.62
CA ILE A 24 -3.81 -12.47 1.54
C ILE A 24 -4.16 -11.21 0.75
N GLY A 25 -5.42 -10.79 0.92
CA GLY A 25 -5.95 -9.50 0.48
C GLY A 25 -6.99 -9.60 -0.63
N VAL A 26 -8.26 -9.87 -0.30
CA VAL A 26 -9.36 -9.52 -1.22
C VAL A 26 -9.39 -8.00 -1.30
N ALA A 27 -9.20 -7.45 -2.49
CA ALA A 27 -9.53 -6.05 -2.78
C ALA A 27 -11.05 -5.91 -2.68
N THR A 28 -11.57 -5.47 -1.53
CA THR A 28 -13.00 -5.17 -1.41
C THR A 28 -13.23 -3.74 -1.86
N VAL A 29 -13.63 -3.56 -3.12
CA VAL A 29 -14.24 -2.31 -3.58
C VAL A 29 -15.65 -2.29 -2.98
N THR A 30 -15.82 -1.65 -1.82
CA THR A 30 -17.15 -1.49 -1.22
C THR A 30 -17.75 -0.17 -1.68
N ARG A 31 -18.79 -0.24 -2.52
CA ARG A 31 -19.55 0.94 -2.95
C ARG A 31 -20.49 1.36 -1.81
N SER A 32 -20.07 2.34 -1.03
CA SER A 32 -20.91 3.05 -0.08
C SER A 32 -20.95 4.51 -0.51
N GLY A 33 -22.06 4.95 -1.14
CA GLY A 33 -22.42 6.36 -1.45
C GLY A 33 -21.30 7.34 -1.80
N ASP A 34 -21.25 7.80 -3.06
CA ASP A 34 -20.35 8.83 -3.63
C ASP A 34 -18.82 8.69 -3.40
N ASP A 35 -18.37 7.80 -2.53
CA ASP A 35 -16.97 7.52 -2.23
C ASP A 35 -16.64 6.06 -2.59
N ILE A 36 -15.75 5.86 -3.57
CA ILE A 36 -15.16 4.55 -3.83
C ILE A 36 -14.06 4.32 -2.78
N ARG A 37 -14.44 3.72 -1.65
CA ARG A 37 -13.48 3.24 -0.66
C ARG A 37 -12.92 1.88 -1.13
N CYS A 38 -11.83 1.91 -1.87
CA CYS A 38 -11.02 0.72 -2.15
C CYS A 38 -10.29 0.29 -0.87
N LEU A 39 -10.94 -0.55 -0.06
CA LEU A 39 -10.32 -1.23 1.07
C LEU A 39 -9.52 -2.42 0.52
N VAL A 40 -8.33 -2.13 0.01
CA VAL A 40 -7.34 -3.14 -0.37
C VAL A 40 -6.61 -3.60 0.88
N ASN A 41 -6.97 -4.78 1.37
CA ASN A 41 -6.24 -5.52 2.42
C ASN A 41 -4.88 -6.07 1.90
N VAL A 42 -4.31 -5.47 0.86
CA VAL A 42 -3.05 -5.90 0.24
C VAL A 42 -1.93 -5.12 0.92
N TRP A 43 -1.41 -5.67 2.01
CA TRP A 43 -0.25 -5.11 2.71
C TRP A 43 1.04 -5.70 2.17
N GLN A 44 2.07 -4.88 2.04
CA GLN A 44 3.41 -5.36 1.72
C GLN A 44 3.88 -6.29 2.85
N LYS A 45 4.35 -7.49 2.49
CA LYS A 45 4.99 -8.39 3.46
C LYS A 45 6.41 -7.90 3.79
N PRO A 46 6.93 -8.10 5.02
CA PRO A 46 8.26 -7.64 5.43
C PRO A 46 9.39 -8.00 4.45
N ASP A 47 9.37 -9.22 3.92
CA ASP A 47 10.43 -9.73 3.03
C ASP A 47 10.12 -9.58 1.54
N THR A 48 9.03 -8.89 1.18
CA THR A 48 8.67 -8.64 -0.21
C THR A 48 9.26 -7.31 -0.67
N PRO A 49 10.17 -7.32 -1.68
CA PRO A 49 10.67 -6.08 -2.26
C PRO A 49 9.55 -5.18 -2.77
N VAL A 50 9.68 -3.88 -2.55
CA VAL A 50 8.65 -2.88 -2.85
C VAL A 50 8.23 -2.90 -4.31
N LYS A 51 9.18 -3.23 -5.20
CA LYS A 51 8.92 -3.43 -6.63
C LYS A 51 7.83 -4.48 -6.88
N TYR A 52 7.92 -5.65 -6.25
CA TYR A 52 6.98 -6.74 -6.49
C TYR A 52 5.61 -6.42 -5.90
N HIS A 53 5.58 -5.84 -4.70
CA HIS A 53 4.33 -5.37 -4.09
C HIS A 53 3.57 -4.37 -4.97
N ILE A 54 4.28 -3.38 -5.52
CA ILE A 54 3.67 -2.38 -6.39
C ILE A 54 3.16 -3.01 -7.71
N ILE A 55 3.90 -3.96 -8.30
CA ILE A 55 3.44 -4.68 -9.50
C ILE A 55 2.11 -5.39 -9.20
N THR A 56 1.98 -6.05 -8.04
CA THR A 56 0.72 -6.67 -7.62
C THR A 56 -0.41 -5.63 -7.50
N LEU A 57 -0.16 -4.46 -6.91
CA LEU A 57 -1.15 -3.39 -6.85
C LEU A 57 -1.55 -2.86 -8.23
N MET A 58 -0.63 -2.79 -9.20
CA MET A 58 -0.94 -2.37 -10.56
C MET A 58 -1.91 -3.33 -11.25
N VAL A 59 -1.75 -4.63 -11.05
CA VAL A 59 -2.71 -5.64 -11.55
C VAL A 59 -4.10 -5.39 -10.95
N TYR A 60 -4.20 -5.10 -9.66
CA TYR A 60 -5.47 -4.76 -9.01
C TYR A 60 -6.08 -3.45 -9.52
N PHE A 61 -5.26 -2.43 -9.81
CA PHE A 61 -5.75 -1.16 -10.36
C PHE A 61 -6.35 -1.35 -11.76
N ASP A 62 -5.73 -2.20 -12.58
CA ASP A 62 -6.23 -2.58 -13.90
C ASP A 62 -7.58 -3.30 -13.77
N GLU A 63 -7.66 -4.34 -12.93
CA GLU A 63 -8.89 -5.08 -12.66
C GLU A 63 -10.02 -4.20 -12.11
N ALA A 64 -9.71 -3.24 -11.22
CA ALA A 64 -10.72 -2.34 -10.66
C ALA A 64 -11.24 -1.34 -11.71
N THR A 65 -10.37 -0.89 -12.62
CA THR A 65 -10.74 0.00 -13.72
C THR A 65 -11.70 -0.70 -14.68
N ASP A 66 -11.45 -1.96 -15.01
CA ASP A 66 -12.35 -2.81 -15.82
C ASP A 66 -13.73 -2.97 -15.16
N ASN A 67 -13.76 -2.99 -13.83
CA ASN A 67 -14.99 -3.04 -13.02
C ASN A 67 -15.65 -1.66 -12.81
N LYS A 68 -15.25 -0.63 -13.58
CA LYS A 68 -15.75 0.76 -13.52
C LYS A 68 -15.54 1.44 -12.16
N ALA A 69 -14.61 0.96 -11.35
CA ALA A 69 -14.18 1.72 -10.18
C ALA A 69 -13.35 2.93 -10.64
N ASN A 70 -13.72 4.13 -10.21
CA ASN A 70 -12.93 5.33 -10.45
C ASN A 70 -11.73 5.36 -9.49
N LEU A 71 -10.60 4.80 -9.94
CA LEU A 71 -9.31 4.88 -9.27
C LEU A 71 -8.45 5.95 -9.93
N ASP A 72 -8.68 7.22 -9.59
CA ASP A 72 -7.81 8.28 -10.05
C ASP A 72 -6.36 8.09 -9.55
N GLN A 73 -5.43 8.79 -10.19
CA GLN A 73 -4.01 8.65 -9.90
C GLN A 73 -3.66 8.95 -8.43
N ASN A 74 -4.36 9.88 -7.79
CA ASN A 74 -4.12 10.22 -6.39
C ASN A 74 -4.56 9.08 -5.47
N THR A 75 -5.71 8.47 -5.78
CA THR A 75 -6.24 7.31 -5.07
C THR A 75 -5.29 6.12 -5.19
N GLN A 76 -4.74 5.86 -6.39
CA GLN A 76 -3.73 4.81 -6.59
C GLN A 76 -2.46 5.06 -5.77
N ILE A 77 -1.98 6.31 -5.74
CA ILE A 77 -0.81 6.70 -4.94
C ILE A 77 -1.09 6.50 -3.45
N GLU A 78 -2.26 6.90 -2.96
CA GLU A 78 -2.65 6.70 -1.57
C GLU A 78 -2.67 5.22 -1.19
N VAL A 79 -3.22 4.35 -2.06
CA VAL A 79 -3.22 2.91 -1.85
C VAL A 79 -1.80 2.37 -1.75
N VAL A 80 -0.90 2.77 -2.67
CA VAL A 80 0.51 2.37 -2.61
C VAL A 80 1.09 2.79 -1.27
N LEU A 81 0.99 4.07 -0.88
CA LEU A 81 1.58 4.56 0.37
C LEU A 81 1.01 3.89 1.62
N LYS A 82 -0.30 3.64 1.66
CA LYS A 82 -0.97 3.00 2.81
C LYS A 82 -0.55 1.54 2.97
N SER A 83 -0.35 0.82 1.87
CA SER A 83 -0.02 -0.62 1.88
C SER A 83 1.45 -0.95 2.21
N LEU A 84 2.37 0.02 2.13
CA LEU A 84 3.79 -0.22 2.45
C LEU A 84 4.01 -0.57 3.92
N THR A 85 5.04 -1.38 4.19
CA THR A 85 5.46 -1.75 5.55
C THR A 85 5.89 -0.53 6.39
N LYS A 86 6.01 -0.73 7.71
CA LYS A 86 6.49 0.28 8.65
C LYS A 86 7.90 0.82 8.33
N ASN A 87 8.73 0.05 7.63
CA ASN A 87 10.08 0.47 7.24
C ASN A 87 10.06 1.71 6.32
N PHE A 88 8.95 1.94 5.61
CA PHE A 88 8.74 3.11 4.76
C PHE A 88 8.18 4.33 5.51
N VAL A 89 8.08 4.34 6.84
CA VAL A 89 7.51 5.47 7.59
C VAL A 89 8.23 6.80 7.29
N GLY A 90 9.57 6.78 7.22
CA GLY A 90 10.36 7.96 6.87
C GLY A 90 10.04 8.50 5.47
N PHE A 91 9.86 7.60 4.49
CA PHE A 91 9.42 7.96 3.15
C PHE A 91 8.02 8.60 3.16
N LYS A 92 7.05 7.99 3.86
CA LYS A 92 5.67 8.49 3.95
C LYS A 92 5.63 9.89 4.55
N VAL A 93 6.43 10.14 5.59
CA VAL A 93 6.58 11.46 6.20
C VAL A 93 7.15 12.45 5.18
N ALA A 94 8.28 12.13 4.55
CA ALA A 94 8.92 13.01 3.56
C ALA A 94 7.99 13.33 2.38
N TYR A 95 7.26 12.34 1.86
CA TYR A 95 6.28 12.51 0.80
C TYR A 95 5.14 13.46 1.21
N ASN A 96 4.63 13.34 2.44
CA ASN A 96 3.54 14.18 2.94
C ASN A 96 3.96 15.63 3.19
N PHE A 97 5.23 15.85 3.57
CA PHE A 97 5.80 17.19 3.76
C PHE A 97 6.22 17.85 2.45
N GLY A 98 6.49 17.06 1.41
CA GLY A 98 6.78 17.58 0.07
C GLY A 98 5.53 18.05 -0.67
N ASP A 99 5.76 18.80 -1.75
CA ASP A 99 4.74 19.07 -2.76
C ASP A 99 4.38 17.73 -3.45
N LYS A 100 3.30 17.08 -3.01
CA LYS A 100 2.73 15.79 -3.45
C LYS A 100 2.44 15.70 -4.97
N LYS A 101 3.46 15.90 -5.80
CA LYS A 101 3.36 16.08 -7.26
C LYS A 101 3.90 14.89 -8.05
N LEU A 102 4.33 13.83 -7.36
CA LEU A 102 4.84 12.64 -8.03
C LEU A 102 3.73 11.93 -8.79
N LYS A 103 4.02 11.62 -10.04
CA LYS A 103 3.25 10.62 -10.79
C LYS A 103 3.54 9.23 -10.23
N LEU A 104 2.61 8.29 -10.42
CA LEU A 104 2.77 6.92 -9.94
C LEU A 104 4.11 6.30 -10.36
N ALA A 105 4.51 6.46 -11.63
CA ALA A 105 5.80 5.96 -12.12
C ALA A 105 7.03 6.60 -11.44
N GLN A 106 6.94 7.87 -11.01
CA GLN A 106 8.00 8.53 -10.25
C GLN A 106 8.05 8.01 -8.82
N LEU A 107 6.89 7.87 -8.18
CA LEU A 107 6.76 7.27 -6.84
C LEU A 107 7.42 5.89 -6.78
N MET A 108 7.23 5.04 -7.79
CA MET A 108 7.86 3.71 -7.85
C MET A 108 9.38 3.76 -7.81
N LYS A 109 9.98 4.67 -8.59
CA LYS A 109 11.44 4.81 -8.64
C LYS A 109 12.00 5.31 -7.31
N GLU A 110 11.30 6.25 -6.68
CA GLU A 110 11.71 6.78 -5.38
C GLU A 110 11.58 5.73 -4.27
N LEU A 111 10.50 4.94 -4.27
CA LEU A 111 10.32 3.85 -3.32
C LEU A 111 11.40 2.76 -3.47
N GLN A 112 11.75 2.38 -4.70
CA GLN A 112 12.84 1.44 -4.96
C GLN A 112 14.20 1.99 -4.51
N SER A 113 14.44 3.28 -4.72
CA SER A 113 15.69 3.94 -4.28
C SER A 113 15.75 4.01 -2.75
N TYR A 114 14.63 4.28 -2.10
CA TYR A 114 14.53 4.30 -0.64
C TYR A 114 14.74 2.91 -0.03
N GLU A 115 14.18 1.86 -0.63
CA GLU A 115 14.41 0.46 -0.20
C GLU A 115 15.89 0.07 -0.28
N LEU A 116 16.61 0.51 -1.33
CA LEU A 116 18.04 0.27 -1.45
C LEU A 116 18.81 0.90 -0.27
N VAL A 117 18.50 2.17 0.06
CA VAL A 117 19.12 2.86 1.20
C VAL A 117 18.81 2.17 2.53
N LEU A 118 17.57 1.69 2.72
CA LEU A 118 17.20 0.93 3.91
C LEU A 118 18.01 -0.36 4.06
N ASN A 119 18.25 -1.07 2.96
CA ASN A 119 18.99 -2.33 2.97
C ASN A 119 20.49 -2.11 3.19
N ASP A 120 21.06 -1.06 2.59
CA ASP A 120 22.47 -0.67 2.81
C ASP A 120 22.70 -0.21 4.26
N SER A 121 21.72 0.47 4.86
CA SER A 121 21.79 0.95 6.25
C SER A 121 21.68 -0.16 7.30
N GLN A 122 21.24 -1.36 6.91
CA GLN A 122 21.11 -2.53 7.80
C GLN A 122 22.37 -3.42 7.82
N LEU A 123 23.38 -3.10 7.01
CA LEU A 123 24.64 -3.86 6.89
C LEU A 123 25.80 -3.29 7.75
N VAL A 124 25.51 -2.41 8.72
CA VAL A 124 26.50 -1.73 9.57
C VAL A 124 26.48 -2.23 11.01
#